data_AF-A0A958GFR3-F1
#
_entry.id   AF-A0A958GFR3-F1
#
_cell.length_a   1.000
_cell.length_b   1.000
_cell.length_c   1.000
_cell.angle_alpha   90.00
_cell.angle_beta   90.00
_cell.angle_gamma   90.00
#
_symmetry.space_group_name_H-M   'P 1'
#
loop_
_entity.id
_entity.type
_entity.pdbx_description
1 polymer ?
#
loop_
_entity_poly.entity_id
_entity_poly.type
_entity_poly.pdbx_seq_one_letter_code
_entity_poly.pdbx_strand_id
1 'polypeptide(L)'
;MDIYRYFHPHHNPRLFSTALRQQELSELEQAAAELRKALERARLRTERSPAGRILPSHFVDLIKAVRFIEDSLQTLCDAHEGDSTDVLTELVDERSGLRGWEAWTRIVMEQLASEAQGGESKNKGGSSVSSAVNFGSTASPTVVGATVGASGVGEQRKAEEGSALTRVKVLPG
;
A
#
# COMPACT_ATOMS: atom_id res chain seq x y z
N MET A 1 8.73 0.62 1.92
CA MET A 1 9.03 -0.77 1.57
C MET A 1 8.49 -1.02 0.18
N ASP A 2 9.31 -1.49 -0.76
CA ASP A 2 8.85 -1.81 -2.13
C ASP A 2 8.16 -3.18 -2.13
N ILE A 3 6.94 -3.20 -1.60
CA ILE A 3 6.04 -4.35 -1.51
C ILE A 3 5.93 -5.10 -2.85
N TYR A 4 5.96 -4.39 -3.99
CA TYR A 4 5.88 -5.00 -5.32
C TYR A 4 6.96 -6.04 -5.58
N ARG A 5 8.15 -5.88 -4.98
CA ARG A 5 9.25 -6.84 -5.13
C ARG A 5 8.95 -8.19 -4.44
N TYR A 6 8.10 -8.20 -3.43
CA TYR A 6 7.81 -9.37 -2.60
C TYR A 6 6.60 -10.18 -3.10
N PHE A 7 5.69 -9.55 -3.85
CA PHE A 7 4.43 -10.16 -4.28
C PHE A 7 4.35 -10.49 -5.78
N HIS A 8 5.42 -10.22 -6.55
CA HIS A 8 5.39 -10.41 -8.00
C HIS A 8 6.00 -11.78 -8.40
N PRO A 9 5.24 -12.70 -9.02
CA PRO A 9 5.71 -14.05 -9.32
C PRO A 9 6.95 -14.12 -10.23
N HIS A 10 7.18 -13.08 -11.06
CA HIS A 10 8.39 -13.02 -11.88
C HIS A 10 9.68 -12.78 -11.07
N HIS A 11 9.57 -12.25 -9.84
CA HIS A 11 10.72 -12.06 -8.95
C HIS A 11 10.88 -13.19 -7.94
N ASN A 12 9.79 -13.91 -7.65
CA ASN A 12 9.79 -15.09 -6.80
C ASN A 12 8.87 -16.18 -7.38
N PRO A 13 9.38 -17.07 -8.24
CA PRO A 13 8.59 -18.14 -8.86
C PRO A 13 7.95 -19.11 -7.85
N ARG A 14 8.43 -19.15 -6.61
CA ARG A 14 7.86 -19.97 -5.55
C ARG A 14 6.45 -19.53 -5.13
N LEU A 15 6.09 -18.27 -5.40
CA LEU A 15 4.76 -17.73 -5.11
C LEU A 15 3.64 -18.44 -5.89
N PHE A 16 3.95 -19.21 -6.93
CA PHE A 16 2.95 -20.02 -7.65
C PHE A 16 2.48 -21.24 -6.85
N SER A 17 3.31 -21.77 -5.96
CA SER A 17 3.06 -23.02 -5.22
C SER A 17 2.92 -22.83 -3.71
N THR A 18 3.31 -21.67 -3.20
CA THR A 18 3.27 -21.37 -1.76
C THR A 18 1.91 -20.80 -1.40
N ALA A 19 1.30 -21.31 -0.32
CA ALA A 19 0.11 -20.69 0.23
C ALA A 19 0.43 -19.26 0.69
N LEU A 20 -0.56 -18.37 0.59
CA LEU A 20 -0.41 -16.99 1.04
C LEU A 20 -0.23 -16.96 2.55
N ARG A 21 0.84 -16.32 3.03
CA ARG A 21 1.18 -16.25 4.46
C ARG A 21 0.38 -15.13 5.14
N GLN A 22 0.16 -15.22 6.46
CA GLN A 22 -0.51 -14.17 7.22
C GLN A 22 0.27 -12.85 7.16
N GLN A 23 1.59 -12.91 7.33
CA GLN A 23 2.44 -11.72 7.27
C GLN A 23 2.35 -11.01 5.90
N GLU A 24 2.22 -11.79 4.84
CA GLU A 24 2.04 -11.31 3.47
C GLU A 24 0.66 -10.64 3.27
N LEU A 25 -0.40 -11.23 3.84
CA LEU A 25 -1.74 -10.63 3.87
C LEU A 25 -1.75 -9.29 4.62
N SER A 26 -1.14 -9.22 5.80
CA SER A 26 -1.07 -7.99 6.59
C SER A 26 -0.29 -6.88 5.89
N GLU A 27 0.74 -7.22 5.12
CA GLU A 27 1.49 -6.25 4.31
C GLU A 27 0.64 -5.69 3.15
N LEU A 28 -0.17 -6.54 2.50
CA LEU A 28 -1.13 -6.11 1.47
C LEU A 28 -2.22 -5.21 2.06
N GLU A 29 -2.73 -5.56 3.24
CA GLU A 29 -3.73 -4.77 3.96
C GLU A 29 -3.18 -3.38 4.31
N GLN A 30 -1.98 -3.31 4.89
CA GLN A 30 -1.30 -2.05 5.18
C GLN A 30 -1.07 -1.22 3.92
N ALA A 31 -0.70 -1.86 2.80
CA ALA A 31 -0.52 -1.18 1.52
C ALA A 31 -1.83 -0.55 1.01
N ALA A 32 -2.95 -1.28 1.12
CA ALA A 32 -4.27 -0.77 0.75
C ALA A 32 -4.65 0.45 1.61
N ALA A 33 -4.43 0.38 2.92
CA ALA A 33 -4.69 1.48 3.85
C ALA A 33 -3.85 2.73 3.50
N GLU A 34 -2.56 2.57 3.18
CA GLU A 34 -1.70 3.69 2.76
C GLU A 34 -2.11 4.27 1.40
N LEU A 35 -2.50 3.42 0.44
CA LEU A 35 -3.04 3.87 -0.85
C LEU A 35 -4.31 4.70 -0.66
N ARG A 36 -5.23 4.25 0.22
CA ARG A 36 -6.45 5.00 0.54
C ARG A 36 -6.11 6.38 1.09
N LYS A 37 -5.22 6.47 2.08
CA LYS A 37 -4.76 7.76 2.66
C LYS A 37 -4.14 8.65 1.59
N ALA A 38 -3.34 8.08 0.66
CA ALA A 38 -2.75 8.83 -0.43
C ALA A 38 -3.81 9.39 -1.41
N LEU A 39 -4.83 8.59 -1.74
CA LEU A 39 -5.96 9.02 -2.58
C LEU A 39 -6.80 10.10 -1.90
N GLU A 40 -7.08 9.98 -0.59
CA GLU A 40 -7.78 11.01 0.18
C GLU A 40 -7.00 12.34 0.16
N ARG A 41 -5.68 12.30 0.37
CA ARG A 41 -4.81 13.49 0.24
C ARG A 41 -4.81 14.06 -1.17
N ALA A 42 -4.80 13.23 -2.21
CA ALA A 42 -4.88 13.67 -3.60
C ALA A 42 -6.22 14.35 -3.92
N ARG A 43 -7.32 13.80 -3.42
CA ARG A 43 -8.65 14.41 -3.52
C ARG A 43 -8.67 15.81 -2.89
N LEU A 44 -8.21 15.94 -1.65
CA LEU A 44 -8.15 17.22 -0.94
C LEU A 44 -7.27 18.26 -1.64
N ARG A 45 -6.15 17.85 -2.23
CA ARG A 45 -5.31 18.75 -3.05
C ARG A 45 -6.03 19.21 -4.30
N THR A 46 -6.79 18.32 -4.94
CA THR A 46 -7.57 18.63 -6.14
C THR A 46 -8.70 19.62 -5.82
N GLU A 47 -9.37 19.45 -4.68
CA GLU A 47 -10.40 20.39 -4.20
C GLU A 47 -9.87 21.82 -3.97
N ARG A 48 -8.59 21.95 -3.57
CA ARG A 48 -7.94 23.24 -3.29
C ARG A 48 -7.26 23.86 -4.51
N SER A 49 -7.07 23.10 -5.58
CA SER A 49 -6.38 23.58 -6.79
C SER A 49 -7.36 24.36 -7.67
N PRO A 50 -6.96 25.51 -8.24
CA PRO A 50 -7.77 26.18 -9.25
C PRO A 50 -7.98 25.26 -10.47
N ALA A 51 -9.15 25.39 -11.10
CA ALA A 51 -9.68 24.62 -12.24
C ALA A 51 -8.69 23.66 -12.93
N GLY A 52 -8.62 22.42 -12.42
CA GLY A 52 -7.88 21.32 -13.02
C GLY A 52 -8.76 20.42 -13.88
N ARG A 53 -8.15 19.64 -14.78
CA ARG A 53 -8.86 18.61 -15.58
C ARG A 53 -9.35 17.42 -14.73
N ILE A 54 -8.73 17.19 -13.58
CA ILE A 54 -9.09 16.12 -12.66
C ILE A 54 -10.07 16.71 -11.64
N LEU A 55 -11.28 16.16 -11.57
CA LEU A 55 -12.28 16.55 -10.60
C LEU A 55 -12.13 15.73 -9.30
N PRO A 56 -12.45 16.31 -8.13
CA PRO A 56 -12.47 15.55 -6.87
C PRO A 56 -13.38 14.31 -6.90
N SER A 57 -14.45 14.36 -7.70
CA SER A 57 -15.38 13.24 -7.91
C SER A 57 -14.70 12.00 -8.50
N HIS A 58 -13.65 12.14 -9.30
CA HIS A 58 -12.91 11.01 -9.88
C HIS A 58 -12.24 10.14 -8.81
N PHE A 59 -11.98 10.68 -7.61
CA PHE A 59 -11.38 9.93 -6.51
C PHE A 59 -12.39 9.17 -5.67
N VAL A 60 -13.68 9.51 -5.76
CA VAL A 60 -14.71 8.94 -4.86
C VAL A 60 -14.82 7.44 -5.06
N ASP A 61 -14.95 6.98 -6.31
CA ASP A 61 -15.12 5.56 -6.59
C ASP A 61 -13.81 4.78 -6.41
N LEU A 62 -12.66 5.41 -6.67
CA LEU A 62 -11.35 4.83 -6.34
C LEU A 62 -11.20 4.61 -4.83
N ILE A 63 -11.55 5.60 -4.00
CA ILE A 63 -11.49 5.47 -2.55
C ILE A 63 -12.45 4.38 -2.05
N LYS A 64 -13.68 4.30 -2.60
CA LYS A 64 -14.62 3.22 -2.28
C LYS A 64 -14.05 1.85 -2.63
N ALA A 65 -13.47 1.70 -3.82
CA ALA A 65 -12.86 0.45 -4.25
C ALA A 65 -11.70 0.03 -3.33
N VAL A 66 -10.83 0.97 -2.95
CA VAL A 66 -9.72 0.67 -2.03
C VAL A 66 -10.23 0.31 -0.63
N ARG A 67 -11.30 0.94 -0.13
CA ARG A 67 -11.93 0.52 1.14
C ARG A 67 -12.46 -0.90 1.08
N PHE A 68 -13.15 -1.25 0.00
CA PHE A 68 -13.62 -2.62 -0.19
C PHE A 68 -12.46 -3.63 -0.20
N ILE A 69 -11.33 -3.28 -0.82
CA ILE A 69 -10.12 -4.11 -0.81
C ILE A 69 -9.54 -4.23 0.61
N GLU A 70 -9.42 -3.12 1.35
CA GLU A 70 -8.96 -3.09 2.76
C GLU A 70 -9.83 -3.99 3.64
N ASP A 71 -11.17 -3.85 3.57
CA ASP A 71 -12.11 -4.67 4.34
C ASP A 71 -12.04 -6.16 3.97
N SER A 72 -11.84 -6.45 2.68
CA SER A 72 -11.69 -7.83 2.19
C SER A 72 -10.37 -8.45 2.67
N LEU A 73 -9.27 -7.70 2.65
CA LEU A 73 -7.97 -8.16 3.15
C LEU A 73 -8.01 -8.38 4.67
N GLN A 74 -8.64 -7.48 5.43
CA GLN A 74 -8.87 -7.69 6.86
C GLN A 74 -9.66 -8.99 7.12
N THR A 75 -10.71 -9.25 6.35
CA THR A 75 -11.50 -10.49 6.47
C THR A 75 -10.63 -11.73 6.22
N LEU A 76 -9.70 -11.67 5.27
CA LEU A 76 -8.74 -12.75 5.02
C LEU A 76 -7.71 -12.90 6.14
N CYS A 77 -7.20 -11.79 6.69
CA CYS A 77 -6.32 -11.78 7.86
C CYS A 77 -7.00 -12.45 9.07
N ASP A 78 -8.26 -12.09 9.34
CA ASP A 78 -9.05 -12.61 10.46
C ASP A 78 -9.38 -14.09 10.32
N ALA A 79 -9.53 -14.57 9.08
CA ALA A 79 -9.81 -15.97 8.76
C ALA A 79 -8.54 -16.85 8.72
N HIS A 80 -7.35 -16.26 8.73
CA HIS A 80 -6.09 -17.00 8.64
C HIS A 80 -5.76 -17.69 9.97
N GLU A 81 -5.33 -18.95 9.93
CA GLU A 81 -5.07 -19.78 11.13
C GLU A 81 -3.77 -19.41 11.88
N GLY A 82 -3.03 -18.40 11.42
CA GLY A 82 -1.65 -18.15 11.82
C GLY A 82 -0.61 -18.74 10.88
N ASP A 83 0.57 -18.12 10.81
CA ASP A 83 1.74 -18.74 10.18
C ASP A 83 2.44 -19.64 11.20
N SER A 84 2.87 -20.83 10.78
CA SER A 84 3.69 -21.70 11.63
C SER A 84 5.10 -21.14 11.81
N THR A 85 5.79 -21.52 12.89
CA THR A 85 7.18 -21.10 13.15
C THR A 85 8.13 -21.47 12.01
N ASP A 86 7.93 -22.62 11.36
CA ASP A 86 8.73 -23.04 10.20
C ASP A 86 8.51 -22.10 9.01
N VAL A 87 7.26 -21.72 8.74
CA VAL A 87 6.89 -20.77 7.67
C VAL A 87 7.48 -19.39 7.94
N LEU A 88 7.45 -18.92 9.19
CA LEU A 88 8.05 -17.65 9.57
C LEU A 88 9.59 -17.68 9.44
N THR A 89 10.22 -18.79 9.78
CA THR A 89 11.68 -18.97 9.62
C THR A 89 12.06 -18.96 8.14
N GLU A 90 11.30 -19.65 7.29
CA GLU A 90 11.51 -19.62 5.83
C GLU A 90 11.36 -18.20 5.26
N LEU A 91 10.34 -17.47 5.72
CA LEU A 91 10.12 -16.07 5.35
C LEU A 91 11.29 -15.16 5.76
N VAL A 92 11.86 -15.40 6.95
CA VAL A 92 13.07 -14.72 7.45
C VAL A 92 14.25 -15.01 6.52
N ASP A 93 14.54 -16.28 6.25
CA ASP A 93 15.68 -16.66 5.42
C ASP A 93 15.56 -16.06 4.01
N GLU A 94 14.38 -16.15 3.40
CA GLU A 94 14.10 -15.64 2.05
C GLU A 94 14.43 -14.16 1.90
N ARG A 95 13.92 -13.37 2.83
CA ARG A 95 13.97 -11.93 2.69
C ARG A 95 15.26 -11.35 3.31
N SER A 96 16.04 -12.15 4.05
CA SER A 96 17.38 -11.78 4.54
C SER A 96 18.39 -11.46 3.45
N GLY A 97 18.20 -12.01 2.25
CA GLY A 97 19.01 -11.66 1.08
C GLY A 97 18.65 -10.33 0.42
N LEU A 98 17.63 -9.60 0.91
CA LEU A 98 17.08 -8.41 0.26
C LEU A 98 17.57 -7.11 0.92
N ARG A 99 17.79 -6.06 0.12
CA ARG A 99 18.21 -4.75 0.63
C ARG A 99 17.07 -4.08 1.39
N GLY A 100 17.33 -3.59 2.61
CA GLY A 100 16.33 -2.96 3.49
C GLY A 100 15.63 -3.94 4.45
N TRP A 101 16.14 -5.17 4.53
CA TRP A 101 15.66 -6.25 5.40
C TRP A 101 15.70 -5.94 6.90
N GLU A 102 16.69 -5.17 7.36
CA GLU A 102 16.97 -5.01 8.78
C GLU A 102 15.79 -4.43 9.57
N ALA A 103 15.07 -3.49 8.96
CA ALA A 103 13.89 -2.85 9.57
C ALA A 103 12.72 -3.83 9.72
N TRP A 104 12.56 -4.76 8.78
CA TRP A 104 11.52 -5.78 8.81
C TRP A 104 11.84 -6.86 9.83
N THR A 105 13.09 -7.34 9.89
CA THR A 105 13.49 -8.38 10.86
C THR A 105 13.20 -8.00 12.28
N ARG A 106 13.37 -6.72 12.59
CA ARG A 106 13.07 -6.20 13.92
C ARG A 106 11.60 -6.42 14.30
N ILE A 107 10.67 -6.13 13.40
CA ILE A 107 9.22 -6.28 13.65
C ILE A 107 8.85 -7.76 13.83
N VAL A 108 9.39 -8.65 12.99
CA VAL A 108 9.10 -10.09 13.08
C VAL A 108 9.74 -10.72 14.31
N MET A 109 10.95 -10.30 14.70
CA MET A 109 11.57 -10.72 15.95
C MET A 109 10.75 -10.27 17.17
N GLU A 110 10.17 -9.06 17.14
CA GLU A 110 9.24 -8.57 18.19
C GLU A 110 7.97 -9.44 18.27
N GLN A 111 7.42 -9.89 17.13
CA GLN A 111 6.27 -10.78 17.09
C GLN A 111 6.59 -12.20 17.62
N LEU A 112 7.69 -12.81 17.17
CA LEU A 112 8.14 -14.12 17.67
C LEU A 112 8.39 -14.11 19.18
N ALA A 113 9.01 -13.04 19.70
CA ALA A 113 9.21 -12.86 21.14
C ALA A 113 7.88 -12.75 21.90
N SER A 114 6.86 -12.11 21.30
CA SER A 114 5.53 -11.95 21.88
C SER A 114 4.75 -13.27 21.94
N GLU A 115 4.88 -14.12 20.91
CA GLU A 115 4.27 -15.46 20.89
C GLU A 115 4.93 -16.42 21.90
N ALA A 116 6.26 -16.40 21.99
CA ALA A 116 7.01 -17.18 22.97
C ALA A 116 6.59 -16.83 24.41
N GLN A 117 6.30 -15.56 24.69
CA GLN A 117 5.82 -15.11 26.00
C GLN A 117 4.32 -15.38 26.23
N GLY A 118 3.50 -15.37 25.16
CA GLY A 118 2.05 -15.61 25.22
C GLY A 118 1.65 -17.07 25.42
N GLY A 119 2.51 -18.02 25.01
CA GLY A 119 2.27 -19.46 25.16
C GLY A 119 2.34 -20.00 26.60
N GLU A 120 3.05 -19.34 27.50
CA GLU A 120 3.27 -19.81 28.88
C GLU A 120 2.22 -19.32 29.91
N SER A 121 1.34 -18.38 29.54
CA SER A 121 0.45 -17.70 30.50
C SER A 121 -1.01 -18.18 30.54
N LYS A 122 -1.42 -19.18 29.75
CA LYS A 122 -2.77 -19.79 29.86
C LYS A 122 -2.83 -20.89 30.93
N ASN A 123 -2.32 -20.64 32.13
CA ASN A 123 -2.74 -21.42 33.31
C ASN A 123 -2.45 -20.73 34.66
N LYS A 124 -3.01 -19.54 34.90
CA LYS A 124 -3.40 -19.06 36.24
C LYS A 124 -4.17 -17.75 36.14
N GLY A 125 -5.29 -17.69 36.86
CA GLY A 125 -6.35 -16.71 36.64
C GLY A 125 -6.03 -15.28 37.03
N GLY A 126 -6.87 -14.38 36.51
CA GLY A 126 -7.36 -13.24 37.26
C GLY A 126 -6.74 -11.88 36.94
N SER A 127 -7.66 -10.95 36.66
CA SER A 127 -7.57 -9.50 36.87
C SER A 127 -7.14 -8.62 35.69
N SER A 128 -8.11 -7.83 35.24
CA SER A 128 -8.05 -6.65 34.37
C SER A 128 -6.90 -5.71 34.66
N VAL A 129 -6.29 -5.11 33.62
CA VAL A 129 -6.15 -3.65 33.45
C VAL A 129 -5.94 -3.30 31.96
N SER A 130 -6.67 -2.30 31.47
CA SER A 130 -6.53 -1.66 30.16
C SER A 130 -5.20 -0.93 30.00
N SER A 131 -4.61 -0.93 28.79
CA SER A 131 -3.58 0.06 28.42
C SER A 131 -3.69 0.41 26.94
N ALA A 132 -4.06 1.68 26.69
CA ALA A 132 -4.11 2.29 25.37
C ALA A 132 -2.71 2.77 24.98
N VAL A 133 -2.24 2.36 23.79
CA VAL A 133 -0.95 2.81 23.24
C VAL A 133 -1.22 3.92 22.23
N ASN A 134 -0.74 5.11 22.55
CA ASN A 134 -0.84 6.35 21.78
C ASN A 134 0.33 6.40 20.77
N PHE A 135 0.04 6.31 19.46
CA PHE A 135 1.07 6.41 18.43
C PHE A 135 1.39 7.88 18.11
N GLY A 136 2.58 8.30 18.52
CA GLY A 136 3.13 9.63 18.31
C GLY A 136 3.39 9.95 16.84
N SER A 137 2.90 11.13 16.45
CA SER A 137 3.07 11.82 15.18
C SER A 137 4.54 12.15 14.89
N THR A 138 5.08 11.68 13.76
CA THR A 138 6.37 12.14 13.25
C THR A 138 6.20 13.42 12.43
N ALA A 139 6.75 14.51 12.94
CA ALA A 139 6.77 15.82 12.32
C ALA A 139 7.49 15.81 10.96
N SER A 140 6.91 16.52 9.99
CA SER A 140 7.53 16.83 8.69
C SER A 140 8.59 17.93 8.84
N PRO A 141 9.72 17.87 8.12
CA PRO A 141 10.66 18.97 8.06
C PRO A 141 10.14 20.13 7.18
N THR A 142 10.20 21.32 7.75
CA THR A 142 10.01 22.63 7.09
C THR A 142 11.04 22.82 5.98
N VAL A 143 10.60 22.92 4.73
CA VAL A 143 11.44 23.36 3.60
C VAL A 143 11.33 24.88 3.49
N VAL A 144 12.46 25.55 3.76
CA VAL A 144 12.68 26.98 3.59
C VAL A 144 12.75 27.32 2.10
N GLY A 145 12.11 28.43 1.72
CA GLY A 145 11.91 28.84 0.34
C GLY A 145 13.16 29.33 -0.39
N ALA A 146 13.08 29.28 -1.71
CA ALA A 146 13.91 30.05 -2.62
C ALA A 146 13.01 30.69 -3.68
N THR A 147 12.96 32.01 -3.67
CA THR A 147 12.31 32.89 -4.66
C THR A 147 13.32 33.29 -5.73
N VAL A 148 13.12 32.90 -6.99
CA VAL A 148 13.64 33.52 -8.23
C VAL A 148 12.74 32.98 -9.36
N GLY A 149 12.22 33.68 -10.36
CA GLY A 149 12.32 35.03 -10.88
C GLY A 149 11.52 35.02 -12.20
N ALA A 150 10.88 36.14 -12.54
CA ALA A 150 10.03 36.31 -13.72
C ALA A 150 10.81 36.27 -15.05
N SER A 151 10.18 35.79 -16.15
CA SER A 151 10.07 36.49 -17.46
C SER A 151 9.81 35.55 -18.65
N GLY A 152 9.04 36.05 -19.64
CA GLY A 152 8.86 35.51 -21.01
C GLY A 152 7.48 34.85 -21.20
N VAL A 153 6.43 35.43 -21.79
CA VAL A 153 6.26 36.17 -23.07
C VAL A 153 6.69 35.36 -24.30
N GLY A 154 5.70 35.10 -25.17
CA GLY A 154 5.83 34.52 -26.51
C GLY A 154 5.32 33.07 -26.58
N GLU A 155 4.57 32.60 -27.57
CA GLU A 155 4.03 33.21 -28.79
C GLU A 155 3.03 32.19 -29.38
N GLN A 156 2.01 32.70 -30.07
CA GLN A 156 1.02 31.91 -30.78
C GLN A 156 1.67 31.01 -31.85
N ARG A 157 1.20 29.77 -32.00
CA ARG A 157 1.04 29.14 -33.32
C ARG A 157 -0.24 28.35 -33.43
N LYS A 158 -0.86 28.58 -34.59
CA LYS A 158 -2.15 28.12 -35.12
C LYS A 158 -1.87 27.06 -36.18
N ALA A 159 -2.89 26.25 -36.49
CA ALA A 159 -3.05 25.38 -37.68
C ALA A 159 -2.21 24.07 -37.64
N GLU A 160 -2.62 22.91 -38.18
CA GLU A 160 -3.56 22.51 -39.24
C GLU A 160 -4.21 21.16 -38.86
N GLU A 161 -5.50 20.93 -39.09
CA GLU A 161 -6.06 20.18 -40.23
C GLU A 161 -5.33 18.88 -40.62
N GLY A 162 -6.03 17.74 -40.48
CA GLY A 162 -5.52 16.42 -40.84
C GLY A 162 -6.62 15.36 -40.83
N SER A 163 -7.51 15.46 -41.81
CA SER A 163 -8.54 14.49 -42.19
C SER A 163 -7.94 13.12 -42.56
N ALA A 164 -8.48 12.03 -42.01
CA ALA A 164 -8.48 10.73 -42.68
C ALA A 164 -9.60 9.83 -42.15
N LEU A 165 -10.68 9.77 -42.93
CA LEU A 165 -11.63 8.66 -42.95
C LEU A 165 -10.87 7.33 -43.11
N THR A 166 -11.23 6.31 -42.34
CA THR A 166 -11.19 4.93 -42.86
C THR A 166 -12.40 4.16 -42.38
N ARG A 167 -13.27 3.89 -43.34
CA ARG A 167 -14.52 3.14 -43.26
C ARG A 167 -14.17 1.65 -43.40
N VAL A 168 -14.23 0.88 -42.32
CA VAL A 168 -14.15 -0.59 -42.42
C VAL A 168 -15.57 -1.15 -42.48
N LYS A 169 -15.78 -1.92 -43.56
CA LYS A 169 -17.03 -2.48 -44.05
C LYS A 169 -17.31 -3.79 -43.30
N VAL A 170 -18.48 -3.90 -42.69
CA VAL A 170 -19.05 -5.14 -42.16
C VAL A 170 -19.48 -6.02 -43.34
N LEU A 171 -19.14 -7.31 -43.31
CA LEU A 171 -19.79 -8.36 -44.10
C LEU A 171 -20.35 -9.41 -43.13
N PRO A 172 -21.60 -9.87 -43.32
CA PRO A 172 -22.13 -11.02 -42.59
C PRO A 172 -21.69 -12.32 -43.27
N GLY A 173 -21.29 -13.29 -42.46
CA GLY A 173 -21.21 -14.71 -42.77
C GLY A 173 -21.96 -15.47 -41.68
#